data_AF-A0A2K3N130-F1
#
_entry.id   AF-A0A2K3N130-F1
#
_cell.length_a   1.000
_cell.length_b   1.000
_cell.length_c   1.000
_cell.angle_alpha   90.00
_cell.angle_beta   90.00
_cell.angle_gamma   90.00
#
_symmetry.space_group_name_H-M   'P 1'
#
loop_
_entity.id
_entity.type
_entity.pdbx_description
1 polymer ?
#
loop_
_entity_poly.entity_id
_entity_poly.type
_entity_poly.pdbx_seq_one_letter_code
_entity_poly.pdbx_strand_id
1 'polypeptide(L)'
;MYTKSMGNILIFIVFFIIVSITPSYGYDPLDPFGNITITWDFLSDNEDTIDVKVSIHNFQLFRHVEEPGWKLGWTWRGHEVILAMFGAEAMEQGNCTLFRGQDKPHCCKKEPVIIDLMPGAPYNMQSANCCSNFSMPENFTLGLPGYSCAKPFEVPPTKFTKNGHRWLQVLAVIAKDNQEQIA
;
A
#
# COMPACT_ATOMS: atom_id res chain seq x y z
N MET A 1 42.26 29.64 27.59
CA MET A 1 41.95 29.42 26.16
C MET A 1 41.40 28.01 25.85
N TYR A 2 40.91 27.23 26.82
CA TYR A 2 40.50 25.82 26.61
C TYR A 2 38.97 25.58 26.54
N THR A 3 38.13 26.59 26.77
CA THR A 3 36.67 26.38 26.94
C THR A 3 35.87 26.36 25.64
N LYS A 4 36.40 26.86 24.51
CA LYS A 4 35.70 26.83 23.21
C LYS A 4 35.75 25.47 22.50
N SER A 5 36.76 24.64 22.78
CA SER A 5 36.94 23.34 22.10
C SER A 5 36.07 22.22 22.67
N MET A 6 35.75 22.27 23.98
CA MET A 6 34.92 21.25 24.64
C MET A 6 33.45 21.34 24.24
N GLY A 7 32.93 22.53 23.93
CA GLY A 7 31.54 22.72 23.49
C GLY A 7 31.23 22.03 22.17
N ASN A 8 32.15 22.10 21.19
CA ASN A 8 31.97 21.44 19.90
C ASN A 8 32.01 19.91 20.03
N ILE A 9 32.90 19.37 20.86
CA ILE A 9 32.96 17.92 21.13
C ILE A 9 31.66 17.43 21.78
N LEU A 10 31.12 18.18 22.74
CA LEU A 10 29.85 17.85 23.38
C LEU A 10 28.69 17.86 22.38
N ILE A 11 28.65 18.82 21.45
CA ILE A 11 27.65 18.89 20.38
C ILE A 11 27.75 17.67 19.45
N PHE A 12 28.95 17.25 19.05
CA PHE A 12 29.14 16.06 18.24
C PHE A 12 28.70 14.78 18.96
N ILE A 13 28.99 14.64 20.26
CA ILE A 13 28.57 13.48 21.05
C ILE A 13 27.04 13.46 21.19
N VAL A 14 26.41 14.59 21.49
CA VAL A 14 24.94 14.71 21.58
C VAL A 14 24.29 14.38 20.23
N PHE A 15 24.84 14.86 19.12
CA PHE A 15 24.36 14.53 17.77
C PHE A 15 24.50 13.03 17.46
N PHE A 16 25.62 12.39 17.84
CA PHE A 16 25.84 10.97 17.64
C PHE A 16 24.86 10.09 18.45
N ILE A 17 24.56 10.51 19.69
CA ILE A 17 23.58 9.84 20.56
C ILE A 17 22.17 9.98 19.97
N ILE A 18 21.80 11.16 19.45
CA ILE A 18 20.48 11.39 18.83
C ILE A 18 20.28 10.51 17.58
N VAL A 19 21.31 10.33 16.74
CA VAL A 19 21.24 9.45 15.55
C VAL A 19 21.13 7.97 15.94
N SER A 20 21.72 7.57 17.07
CA SER A 20 21.74 6.17 17.53
C SER A 20 20.43 5.71 18.18
N ILE A 21 19.59 6.63 18.66
CA ILE A 21 18.34 6.32 19.37
C ILE A 21 17.11 6.47 18.45
N THR A 22 17.27 6.54 17.12
CA THR A 22 16.09 6.51 16.24
C THR A 22 15.39 5.17 16.41
N PRO A 23 14.13 5.13 16.88
CA PRO A 23 13.41 3.87 17.02
C PRO A 23 13.15 3.31 15.63
N SER A 24 13.71 2.13 15.32
CA SER A 24 13.30 1.37 14.15
C SER A 24 11.95 0.74 14.46
N TYR A 25 10.87 1.49 14.21
CA TYR A 25 9.52 1.09 14.59
C TYR A 25 9.00 -0.20 13.92
N GLY A 26 9.74 -0.82 13.00
CA GLY A 26 9.40 -2.07 12.32
C GLY A 26 10.26 -3.28 12.69
N TYR A 27 11.44 -3.11 13.30
CA TYR A 27 12.31 -4.23 13.67
C TYR A 27 11.87 -4.85 15.00
N ASP A 28 11.64 -6.16 15.00
CA ASP A 28 11.37 -6.95 16.21
C ASP A 28 12.50 -7.96 16.43
N PRO A 29 13.29 -7.86 17.53
CA PRO A 29 14.34 -8.82 17.83
C PRO A 29 13.85 -10.27 18.02
N LEU A 30 12.57 -10.47 18.38
CA LEU A 30 11.96 -11.80 18.52
C LEU A 30 11.48 -12.36 17.17
N ASP A 31 11.37 -11.50 16.15
CA ASP A 31 11.00 -11.88 14.79
C ASP A 31 11.85 -11.11 13.75
N PRO A 32 13.17 -11.38 13.70
CA PRO A 32 14.10 -10.64 12.86
C PRO A 32 13.88 -10.85 11.36
N PHE A 33 13.05 -11.84 10.98
CA PHE A 33 12.68 -12.14 9.59
C PHE A 33 11.23 -11.79 9.26
N GLY A 34 10.49 -11.22 10.21
CA GLY A 34 9.12 -10.79 10.02
C GLY A 34 9.03 -9.72 8.94
N ASN A 35 8.11 -9.89 7.99
CA ASN A 35 7.91 -8.95 6.90
C ASN A 35 6.43 -8.78 6.58
N ILE A 36 6.14 -7.70 5.86
CA ILE A 36 4.83 -7.47 5.26
C ILE A 36 5.03 -7.51 3.75
N THR A 37 4.26 -8.34 3.05
CA THR A 37 4.31 -8.45 1.59
C THR A 37 3.02 -7.94 0.98
N ILE A 38 3.14 -7.14 -0.06
CA ILE A 38 2.02 -6.60 -0.83
C ILE A 38 2.08 -7.25 -2.21
N THR A 39 0.98 -7.88 -2.63
CA THR A 39 0.88 -8.54 -3.94
C THR A 39 -0.25 -7.92 -4.75
N TRP A 40 -0.04 -7.83 -6.06
CA TRP A 40 -1.02 -7.37 -7.03
C TRP A 40 -1.38 -8.57 -7.92
N ASP A 41 -2.60 -9.07 -7.75
CA ASP A 41 -3.15 -10.22 -8.47
C ASP A 41 -4.23 -9.72 -9.44
N PHE A 42 -4.01 -9.82 -10.75
CA PHE A 42 -4.93 -9.22 -11.72
C PHE A 42 -6.12 -10.13 -12.03
N LEU A 43 -7.35 -9.81 -11.68
CA LEU A 43 -8.47 -10.76 -11.77
C LEU A 43 -9.03 -10.95 -13.19
N SER A 44 -9.33 -9.86 -13.89
CA SER A 44 -9.97 -9.90 -15.21
C SER A 44 -9.60 -8.66 -16.02
N ASP A 45 -9.49 -8.81 -17.33
CA ASP A 45 -9.35 -7.72 -18.30
C ASP A 45 -10.60 -7.70 -19.18
N ASN A 46 -11.38 -6.63 -19.07
CA ASN A 46 -12.65 -6.45 -19.76
C ASN A 46 -12.54 -5.40 -20.90
N GLU A 47 -11.41 -5.35 -21.61
CA GLU A 47 -11.06 -4.40 -22.70
C GLU A 47 -10.98 -2.91 -22.28
N ASP A 48 -11.87 -2.48 -21.39
CA ASP A 48 -12.01 -1.12 -20.86
C ASP A 48 -11.57 -1.00 -19.39
N THR A 49 -11.63 -2.09 -18.63
CA THR A 49 -11.41 -2.09 -17.18
C THR A 49 -10.66 -3.33 -16.79
N ILE A 50 -9.79 -3.18 -15.80
CA ILE A 50 -8.97 -4.25 -15.28
C ILE A 50 -9.27 -4.39 -13.79
N ASP A 51 -9.75 -5.56 -13.42
CA ASP A 51 -9.98 -5.92 -12.03
C ASP A 51 -8.66 -6.36 -11.42
N VAL A 52 -8.26 -5.79 -10.30
CA VAL A 52 -6.99 -6.07 -9.63
C VAL A 52 -7.22 -6.29 -8.15
N LYS A 53 -6.72 -7.40 -7.64
CA LYS A 53 -6.70 -7.70 -6.22
C LYS A 53 -5.36 -7.28 -5.62
N VAL A 54 -5.40 -6.43 -4.61
CA VAL A 54 -4.23 -6.04 -3.82
C VAL A 54 -4.31 -6.78 -2.48
N SER A 55 -3.33 -7.61 -2.18
CA SER A 55 -3.30 -8.38 -0.94
C SER A 55 -2.14 -7.93 -0.05
N ILE A 56 -2.44 -7.60 1.20
CA ILE A 56 -1.43 -7.25 2.21
C ILE A 56 -1.32 -8.43 3.17
N HIS A 57 -0.14 -9.03 3.24
CA HIS A 57 0.14 -10.15 4.13
C HIS A 57 1.13 -9.72 5.19
N ASN A 58 0.72 -9.79 6.46
CA ASN A 58 1.63 -9.63 7.57
C ASN A 58 2.16 -11.01 8.00
N PHE A 59 3.44 -11.26 7.76
CA PHE A 59 4.12 -12.49 8.16
C PHE A 59 4.81 -12.39 9.51
N GLN A 60 4.60 -11.30 10.25
CA GLN A 60 5.15 -11.13 11.58
C GLN A 60 4.40 -11.98 12.61
N LEU A 61 5.13 -12.53 13.58
CA LEU A 61 4.58 -13.40 14.62
C LEU A 61 4.01 -12.63 15.81
N PHE A 62 4.59 -11.47 16.15
CA PHE A 62 4.30 -10.77 17.41
C PHE A 62 3.78 -9.33 17.22
N ARG A 63 3.64 -8.88 15.97
CA ARG A 63 3.20 -7.51 15.66
C ARG A 63 1.96 -7.54 14.79
N HIS A 64 0.85 -7.05 15.35
CA HIS A 64 -0.39 -6.85 14.63
C HIS A 64 -0.47 -5.42 14.08
N VAL A 65 -1.31 -5.23 13.06
CA VAL A 65 -1.66 -3.89 12.59
C VAL A 65 -2.76 -3.38 13.52
N GLU A 66 -2.42 -2.43 14.37
CA GLU A 66 -3.35 -1.78 15.30
C GLU A 66 -4.17 -0.70 14.59
N GLU A 67 -5.24 -0.24 15.25
CA GLU A 67 -6.05 0.89 14.77
C GLU A 67 -5.18 2.15 14.50
N PRO A 68 -5.46 2.91 13.42
CA PRO A 68 -6.63 2.85 12.54
C PRO A 68 -6.50 1.86 11.36
N GLY A 69 -5.51 0.96 11.38
CA GLY A 69 -5.21 0.05 10.29
C GLY A 69 -4.00 0.47 9.47
N TRP A 70 -3.85 -0.10 8.28
CA TRP A 70 -2.78 0.23 7.35
C TRP A 70 -3.19 1.36 6.38
N LYS A 71 -2.17 2.00 5.80
CA LYS A 71 -2.33 2.91 4.65
C LYS A 71 -1.40 2.47 3.54
N LEU A 72 -1.89 2.38 2.32
CA LEU A 72 -1.11 2.00 1.15
C LEU A 72 -1.23 3.09 0.09
N GLY A 73 -0.11 3.71 -0.26
CA GLY A 73 -0.05 4.66 -1.38
C GLY A 73 0.77 4.10 -2.54
N TRP A 74 0.44 4.50 -3.76
CA TRP A 74 1.24 4.23 -4.95
C TRP A 74 1.12 5.36 -5.96
N THR A 75 1.95 5.32 -7.01
CA THR A 75 1.86 6.23 -8.15
C THR A 75 1.49 5.45 -9.40
N TRP A 76 0.38 5.83 -10.03
CA TRP A 76 0.00 5.28 -11.32
C TRP A 76 1.04 5.61 -12.39
N ARG A 77 1.28 4.72 -13.35
CA ARG A 77 2.27 4.96 -14.41
C ARG A 77 1.70 5.85 -15.52
N GLY A 78 0.50 5.54 -15.99
CA GLY A 78 -0.26 6.27 -17.01
C GLY A 78 -1.38 7.14 -16.43
N HIS A 79 -2.56 7.07 -17.03
CA HIS A 79 -3.71 7.88 -16.61
C HIS A 79 -4.80 7.00 -15.98
N GLU A 80 -4.35 5.99 -15.26
CA GLU A 80 -5.22 5.03 -14.62
C GLU A 80 -6.01 5.68 -13.48
N VAL A 81 -7.25 5.23 -13.32
CA VAL A 81 -8.12 5.64 -12.21
C VAL A 81 -8.77 4.42 -11.56
N ILE A 82 -9.16 4.60 -10.31
CA ILE A 82 -9.90 3.60 -9.55
C ILE A 82 -11.38 3.86 -9.81
N LEU A 83 -12.04 2.94 -10.51
CA LEU A 83 -13.48 2.98 -10.77
C LEU A 83 -14.28 2.53 -9.55
N ALA A 84 -13.87 1.42 -8.95
CA ALA A 84 -14.49 0.86 -7.75
C ALA A 84 -13.45 0.21 -6.84
N MET A 85 -13.78 0.13 -5.55
CA MET A 85 -12.91 -0.45 -4.53
C MET A 85 -13.73 -1.26 -3.52
N PHE A 86 -13.19 -2.42 -3.10
CA PHE A 86 -13.82 -3.34 -2.17
C PHE A 86 -12.82 -3.87 -1.14
N GLY A 87 -13.16 -3.83 0.15
CA GLY A 87 -12.28 -4.31 1.23
C GLY A 87 -11.28 -3.28 1.77
N ALA A 88 -11.25 -2.08 1.18
CA ALA A 88 -10.54 -0.88 1.64
C ALA A 88 -11.25 0.35 1.03
N GLU A 89 -10.80 1.56 1.38
CA GLU A 89 -11.38 2.82 0.86
C GLU A 89 -10.25 3.77 0.40
N ALA A 90 -10.46 4.49 -0.71
CA ALA A 90 -9.56 5.57 -1.06
C ALA A 90 -9.74 6.75 -0.09
N MET A 91 -8.63 7.26 0.47
CA MET A 91 -8.66 8.36 1.44
C MET A 91 -9.28 9.63 0.85
N GLU A 92 -9.07 9.88 -0.44
CA GLU A 92 -9.61 11.04 -1.14
C GLU A 92 -9.91 10.69 -2.62
N GLN A 93 -11.03 11.19 -3.14
CA GLN A 93 -11.41 10.99 -4.55
C GLN A 93 -10.58 11.83 -5.53
N GLY A 94 -10.22 13.07 -5.18
CA GLY A 94 -9.51 14.01 -6.06
C GLY A 94 -10.43 14.82 -7.00
N ASN A 95 -9.84 15.59 -7.91
CA ASN A 95 -10.59 16.42 -8.88
C ASN A 95 -10.88 15.63 -10.16
N CYS A 96 -12.03 14.94 -10.19
CA CYS A 96 -12.41 14.09 -11.32
C CYS A 96 -13.23 14.84 -12.39
N THR A 97 -13.05 16.15 -12.54
CA THR A 97 -13.81 16.97 -13.52
C THR A 97 -13.54 16.59 -14.99
N LEU A 98 -12.40 15.94 -15.25
CA LEU A 98 -12.09 15.37 -16.57
C LEU A 98 -13.05 14.24 -16.97
N PHE A 99 -13.64 13.54 -15.99
CA PHE A 99 -14.54 12.41 -16.21
C PHE A 99 -15.98 12.93 -16.36
N ARG A 100 -16.47 12.99 -17.60
CA ARG A 100 -17.83 13.41 -17.95
C ARG A 100 -18.71 12.17 -18.09
N GLY A 101 -19.82 12.09 -17.34
CA GLY A 101 -20.74 10.94 -17.39
C GLY A 101 -21.47 10.70 -16.07
N GLN A 102 -22.34 9.68 -16.03
CA GLN A 102 -23.01 9.23 -14.81
C GLN A 102 -22.06 8.42 -13.90
N ASP A 103 -21.12 7.67 -14.48
CA ASP A 103 -20.19 6.82 -13.74
C ASP A 103 -18.86 7.54 -13.48
N LYS A 104 -18.79 8.26 -12.36
CA LYS A 104 -17.55 8.89 -11.90
C LYS A 104 -16.63 7.86 -11.23
N PRO A 105 -15.30 7.96 -11.43
CA PRO A 105 -14.36 7.08 -10.75
C PRO A 105 -14.42 7.29 -9.24
N HIS A 106 -14.30 6.20 -8.49
CA HIS A 106 -14.14 6.22 -7.03
C HIS A 106 -12.92 7.06 -6.60
N CYS A 107 -11.80 6.98 -7.33
CA CYS A 107 -10.65 7.87 -7.14
C CYS A 107 -9.93 8.13 -8.46
N CYS A 108 -9.64 9.40 -8.75
CA CYS A 108 -8.94 9.85 -9.96
C CYS A 108 -7.59 10.50 -9.69
N LYS A 109 -7.05 10.36 -8.47
CA LYS A 109 -5.71 10.86 -8.15
C LYS A 109 -4.65 10.00 -8.84
N LYS A 110 -3.62 10.68 -9.36
CA LYS A 110 -2.38 10.05 -9.86
C LYS A 110 -1.64 9.28 -8.77
N GLU A 111 -1.72 9.77 -7.54
CA GLU A 111 -1.12 9.19 -6.34
C GLU A 111 -2.23 8.87 -5.31
N PRO A 112 -2.98 7.77 -5.47
CA PRO A 112 -4.00 7.38 -4.51
C PRO A 112 -3.36 6.91 -3.19
N VAL A 113 -4.04 7.21 -2.08
CA VAL A 113 -3.74 6.64 -0.76
C VAL A 113 -4.96 5.87 -0.30
N ILE A 114 -4.78 4.59 -0.04
CA ILE A 114 -5.83 3.66 0.36
C ILE A 114 -5.70 3.35 1.84
N ILE A 115 -6.83 3.33 2.52
CA ILE A 115 -6.92 3.07 3.96
C ILE A 115 -7.78 1.83 4.23
N ASP A 116 -7.47 1.14 5.31
CA ASP A 116 -8.25 0.00 5.78
C ASP A 116 -9.71 0.36 6.09
N LEU A 117 -10.65 -0.55 5.81
CA LEU A 117 -12.04 -0.43 6.21
C LEU A 117 -12.20 -0.88 7.67
N MET A 118 -12.91 -0.07 8.48
CA MET A 118 -13.21 -0.43 9.87
C MET A 118 -14.06 -1.72 9.97
N PRO A 119 -13.99 -2.46 11.09
CA PRO A 119 -14.76 -3.69 11.29
C PRO A 119 -16.27 -3.43 11.15
N GLY A 120 -16.94 -4.11 10.22
CA GLY A 120 -18.37 -3.93 9.94
C GLY A 120 -18.74 -3.86 8.45
N ALA A 121 -17.76 -3.93 7.54
CA ALA A 121 -18.00 -3.93 6.10
C ALA A 121 -18.87 -5.13 5.67
N PRO A 122 -19.89 -4.92 4.81
CA PRO A 122 -20.82 -5.97 4.39
C PRO A 122 -20.13 -7.03 3.51
N TYR A 123 -20.62 -8.27 3.57
CA TYR A 123 -20.01 -9.46 2.92
C TYR A 123 -19.82 -9.31 1.40
N ASN A 124 -20.65 -8.51 0.73
CA ASN A 124 -20.56 -8.21 -0.69
C ASN A 124 -19.39 -7.29 -1.08
N MET A 125 -18.60 -6.80 -0.11
CA MET A 125 -17.35 -6.06 -0.34
C MET A 125 -16.10 -6.96 -0.21
N GLN A 126 -16.25 -8.28 -0.26
CA GLN A 126 -15.14 -9.24 -0.19
C GLN A 126 -14.79 -9.77 -1.60
N SER A 127 -13.49 -9.88 -1.92
CA SER A 127 -13.05 -10.27 -3.28
C SER A 127 -12.50 -11.68 -3.41
N ALA A 128 -12.84 -12.35 -4.53
CA ALA A 128 -12.31 -13.64 -4.99
C ALA A 128 -11.14 -13.49 -6.01
N ASN A 129 -10.38 -14.58 -6.26
CA ASN A 129 -9.09 -14.64 -6.99
C ASN A 129 -9.20 -14.90 -8.52
N CYS A 130 -8.36 -14.28 -9.36
CA CYS A 130 -8.12 -14.59 -10.80
C CYS A 130 -6.86 -13.84 -11.37
N CYS A 131 -6.49 -14.03 -12.66
CA CYS A 131 -5.21 -13.62 -13.34
C CYS A 131 -5.40 -13.00 -14.77
N SER A 132 -4.84 -11.79 -15.12
CA SER A 132 -4.35 -11.34 -16.46
C SER A 132 -3.77 -9.89 -16.58
N ASN A 133 -2.89 -9.66 -17.58
CA ASN A 133 -2.11 -8.46 -17.95
C ASN A 133 -2.50 -7.04 -17.45
N PHE A 134 -1.74 -6.52 -16.48
CA PHE A 134 -1.68 -5.09 -16.13
C PHE A 134 -0.27 -4.70 -15.71
N SER A 135 0.11 -3.44 -15.95
CA SER A 135 1.41 -2.90 -15.52
C SER A 135 1.35 -2.46 -14.07
N MET A 136 2.06 -3.17 -13.19
CA MET A 136 2.11 -2.84 -11.77
C MET A 136 2.50 -1.37 -11.54
N PRO A 137 1.82 -0.65 -10.63
CA PRO A 137 2.16 0.73 -10.34
C PRO A 137 3.56 0.84 -9.73
N GLU A 138 4.09 2.06 -9.71
CA GLU A 138 5.43 2.33 -9.18
C GLU A 138 5.33 3.12 -7.86
N ASN A 139 6.44 3.16 -7.12
CA ASN A 139 6.60 4.00 -5.93
C ASN A 139 5.54 3.77 -4.85
N PHE A 140 5.59 2.60 -4.22
CA PHE A 140 4.71 2.26 -3.11
C PHE A 140 5.15 2.90 -1.80
N THR A 141 4.18 3.24 -0.96
CA THR A 141 4.37 3.64 0.42
C THR A 141 3.44 2.84 1.32
N LEU A 142 3.98 2.30 2.42
CA LEU A 142 3.19 1.66 3.47
C LEU A 142 3.24 2.56 4.69
N GLY A 143 2.10 3.14 5.06
CA GLY A 143 1.95 4.07 6.17
C GLY A 143 2.03 3.42 7.55
N LEU A 144 2.83 2.37 7.71
CA LEU A 144 3.15 1.76 8.99
C LEU A 144 4.53 2.27 9.45
N PRO A 145 4.69 2.69 10.71
CA PRO A 145 5.94 3.25 11.19
C PRO A 145 7.07 2.21 11.17
N GLY A 146 8.22 2.59 10.63
CA GLY A 146 9.43 1.75 10.59
C GLY A 146 9.46 0.69 9.47
N TYR A 147 8.52 0.75 8.53
CA TYR A 147 8.60 -0.01 7.27
C TYR A 147 9.19 0.85 6.16
N SER A 148 9.94 0.21 5.28
CA SER A 148 10.41 0.81 4.04
C SER A 148 9.99 -0.07 2.86
N CYS A 149 9.63 0.56 1.75
CA CYS A 149 9.21 -0.15 0.55
C CYS A 149 10.43 -0.49 -0.31
N ALA A 150 10.50 -1.73 -0.77
CA ALA A 150 11.44 -2.14 -1.81
C ALA A 150 10.86 -1.87 -3.20
N LYS A 151 11.72 -1.96 -4.23
CA LYS A 151 11.25 -1.91 -5.62
C LYS A 151 10.31 -3.09 -5.88
N PRO A 152 9.19 -2.84 -6.58
CA PRO A 152 8.29 -3.92 -6.95
C PRO A 152 8.94 -4.86 -7.96
N PHE A 153 8.57 -6.13 -7.91
CA PHE A 153 9.04 -7.16 -8.83
C PHE A 153 7.93 -8.18 -9.11
N GLU A 154 7.98 -8.81 -10.28
CA GLU A 154 6.99 -9.82 -10.65
C GLU A 154 7.19 -11.12 -9.87
N VAL A 155 6.09 -11.63 -9.31
CA VAL A 155 6.04 -12.92 -8.61
C VAL A 155 5.13 -13.88 -9.36
N PRO A 156 5.36 -15.20 -9.28
CA PRO A 156 4.44 -16.19 -9.86
C PRO A 156 3.00 -16.00 -9.34
N PRO A 157 1.95 -16.28 -10.16
CA PRO A 157 0.56 -16.09 -9.77
C PRO A 157 0.18 -16.84 -8.49
N THR A 158 -0.46 -16.14 -7.55
CA THR A 158 -0.75 -16.63 -6.21
C THR A 158 -1.98 -17.55 -6.18
N LYS A 159 -1.82 -18.82 -6.57
CA LYS A 159 -2.81 -19.88 -6.26
C LYS A 159 -2.32 -20.72 -5.08
N PHE A 160 -2.54 -20.31 -3.83
CA PHE A 160 -2.38 -21.21 -2.68
C PHE A 160 -3.30 -20.88 -1.49
N THR A 161 -3.90 -21.93 -0.90
CA THR A 161 -4.33 -21.98 0.50
C THR A 161 -3.36 -22.95 1.17
N LYS A 162 -2.72 -22.53 2.28
CA LYS A 162 -1.73 -23.40 2.94
C LYS A 162 -2.18 -23.95 4.29
N ASN A 163 -2.82 -23.20 5.21
CA ASN A 163 -3.00 -23.72 6.58
C ASN A 163 -4.15 -23.11 7.44
N GLY A 164 -5.13 -22.35 6.93
CA GLY A 164 -6.33 -21.95 7.70
C GLY A 164 -6.15 -21.07 8.96
N HIS A 165 -4.92 -20.72 9.37
CA HIS A 165 -4.62 -19.95 10.59
C HIS A 165 -4.15 -18.50 10.34
N ARG A 166 -4.10 -18.04 9.08
CA ARG A 166 -3.73 -16.66 8.72
C ARG A 166 -4.88 -16.01 7.98
N TRP A 167 -5.33 -14.87 8.50
CA TRP A 167 -6.33 -14.04 7.84
C TRP A 167 -5.65 -13.22 6.75
N LEU A 168 -6.16 -13.36 5.54
CA LEU A 168 -5.72 -12.62 4.37
C LEU A 168 -6.55 -11.36 4.27
N GLN A 169 -5.92 -10.20 4.35
CA GLN A 169 -6.61 -8.98 3.98
C GLN A 169 -6.52 -8.78 2.48
N VAL A 170 -7.70 -8.79 1.85
CA VAL A 170 -7.88 -8.73 0.42
C VAL A 170 -8.60 -7.44 0.09
N LEU A 171 -7.96 -6.59 -0.69
CA LEU A 171 -8.60 -5.49 -1.38
C LEU A 171 -8.81 -5.88 -2.84
N ALA A 172 -9.93 -5.50 -3.43
CA ALA A 172 -10.10 -5.45 -4.87
C ALA A 172 -10.28 -4.02 -5.36
N VAL A 173 -9.61 -3.72 -6.46
CA VAL A 173 -9.54 -2.44 -7.14
C VAL A 173 -9.93 -2.69 -8.57
N ILE A 174 -10.97 -2.01 -9.05
CA ILE A 174 -11.27 -1.98 -10.48
C ILE A 174 -10.59 -0.73 -11.03
N ALA A 175 -9.63 -0.92 -11.92
CA ALA A 175 -8.87 0.15 -12.56
C ALA A 175 -9.27 0.29 -14.03
N LYS A 176 -9.13 1.49 -14.60
CA LYS A 176 -9.28 1.74 -16.04
C LYS A 176 -8.11 2.57 -16.53
N ASP A 177 -7.43 2.12 -17.60
CA ASP A 177 -6.47 2.96 -18.32
C ASP A 177 -7.25 3.91 -19.24
N ASN A 178 -6.94 5.21 -19.17
CA ASN A 178 -7.80 6.24 -19.74
C ASN A 178 -7.08 7.08 -20.80
N GLN A 179 -6.30 6.44 -21.68
CA GLN A 179 -5.57 7.13 -22.74
C GLN A 179 -6.46 7.94 -23.70
N GLU A 180 -7.73 7.57 -23.89
CA GLU A 180 -8.62 8.18 -24.89
C GLU A 180 -9.39 9.44 -24.42
N GLN A 181 -9.48 9.74 -23.12
CA GLN A 181 -10.24 10.90 -22.60
C GLN A 181 -9.39 12.17 -22.39
N ILE A 182 -8.14 12.19 -22.84
CA ILE A 182 -7.18 13.30 -22.64
C ILE A 182 -6.99 14.13 -23.93
N ALA A 183 -7.83 13.92 -24.95
CA ALA A 183 -7.88 14.73 -26.17
C ALA A 183 -8.75 15.99 -26.01
#